data_AF-A0A526RUY9-F1
#
_entry.id   AF-A0A526RUY9-F1
#
_cell.length_a   1.000
_cell.length_b   1.000
_cell.length_c   1.000
_cell.angle_alpha   90.00
_cell.angle_beta   90.00
_cell.angle_gamma   90.00
#
_symmetry.space_group_name_H-M   'P 1'
#
loop_
_entity.id
_entity.type
_entity.pdbx_description
1 polymer ?
#
loop_
_entity_poly.entity_id
_entity_poly.type
_entity_poly.pdbx_seq_one_letter_code
_entity_poly.pdbx_strand_id
1 'polypeptide(L)' 'KLIVVTHGSEGAVGYSKSHKVTVTPQKVAVVDTVGAGDTFNAGILASLHEQGLLTKAAIGDLSEDAIRQALTLGAKA' A
#
# COMPACT_ATOMS: atom_id res chain seq x y z
N LYS A 1 -9.88 3.70 -8.94
CA LYS A 1 -9.25 4.68 -8.01
C LYS A 1 -8.93 3.92 -6.73
N LEU A 2 -7.78 4.20 -6.11
CA LEU A 2 -7.35 3.61 -4.85
C LEU A 2 -7.15 4.71 -3.80
N ILE A 3 -7.67 4.52 -2.61
CA ILE A 3 -7.46 5.39 -1.44
C ILE A 3 -6.79 4.52 -0.37
N VAL A 4 -5.73 5.01 0.25
CA VAL A 4 -5.02 4.28 1.31
C VAL A 4 -5.04 5.11 2.59
N VAL A 5 -5.39 4.46 3.70
CA VAL A 5 -5.38 5.06 5.04
C VAL A 5 -4.37 4.28 5.89
N THR A 6 -3.34 4.96 6.37
CA THR A 6 -2.33 4.39 7.26
C THR A 6 -2.70 4.61 8.71
N HIS A 7 -2.61 3.56 9.52
CA HIS A 7 -2.89 3.55 10.95
C HIS A 7 -1.61 3.30 11.78
N GLY A 8 -0.46 3.77 11.29
CA GLY A 8 0.83 3.59 11.96
C GLY A 8 1.12 2.11 12.26
N SER A 9 1.31 1.77 13.54
CA SER A 9 1.58 0.39 13.99
C SER A 9 0.42 -0.59 13.78
N GLU A 10 -0.79 -0.11 13.49
CA GLU A 10 -1.95 -0.96 13.19
C GLU A 10 -2.03 -1.34 11.70
N GLY A 11 -1.21 -0.70 10.84
CA GLY A 11 -1.06 -1.07 9.43
C GLY A 11 -1.71 -0.09 8.48
N ALA A 12 -2.31 -0.61 7.41
CA ALA A 12 -2.96 0.20 6.40
C ALA A 12 -4.21 -0.47 5.83
N VAL A 13 -5.17 0.36 5.43
CA VAL A 13 -6.39 -0.06 4.74
C VAL A 13 -6.46 0.61 3.37
N GLY A 14 -6.52 -0.21 2.31
CA GLY A 14 -6.79 0.23 0.95
C GLY A 14 -8.26 0.10 0.60
N TYR A 15 -8.83 1.16 0.03
CA TYR A 15 -10.19 1.22 -0.47
C TYR A 15 -10.17 1.45 -1.98
N SER A 16 -10.83 0.57 -2.72
CA SER A 16 -11.15 0.79 -4.13
C SER A 16 -12.66 0.85 -4.32
N LYS A 17 -13.12 0.95 -5.57
CA LYS A 17 -14.56 0.90 -5.88
C LYS A 17 -15.19 -0.43 -5.44
N SER A 18 -14.41 -1.51 -5.46
CA SER A 18 -14.90 -2.88 -5.29
C SER A 18 -14.31 -3.60 -4.08
N HIS A 19 -13.24 -3.06 -3.47
CA HIS A 19 -12.46 -3.76 -2.45
C HIS A 19 -12.16 -2.89 -1.23
N LYS A 20 -12.12 -3.53 -0.06
CA LYS A 20 -11.55 -3.01 1.18
C LYS A 20 -10.50 -4.02 1.66
N VAL A 21 -9.24 -3.63 1.64
CA VAL A 21 -8.11 -4.52 1.93
C VAL A 21 -7.34 -3.99 3.12
N THR A 22 -7.23 -4.79 4.17
CA THR A 22 -6.42 -4.47 5.35
C THR A 22 -5.13 -5.28 5.33
N VAL A 23 -4.01 -4.62 5.64
CA VAL A 23 -2.73 -5.28 5.91
C VAL A 23 -2.24 -4.87 7.31
N THR A 24 -1.79 -5.85 8.07
CA THR A 24 -1.10 -5.64 9.36
C THR A 24 0.39 -5.46 9.06
N PRO A 25 1.05 -4.43 9.62
CA PRO A 25 2.46 -4.20 9.37
C PRO A 25 3.27 -5.24 10.16
N GLN A 26 4.49 -5.55 9.70
CA GLN A 26 5.39 -6.33 10.55
C GLN A 26 5.84 -5.45 11.72
N LYS A 27 5.77 -6.00 12.94
CA LYS A 27 6.28 -5.30 14.12
C LYS A 27 7.79 -5.17 14.00
N VAL A 28 8.27 -3.95 13.81
CA VAL A 28 9.70 -3.60 13.83
C VAL A 28 9.99 -2.72 15.05
N ALA A 29 11.21 -2.83 15.58
CA ALA A 29 11.65 -1.92 16.63
C ALA A 29 11.77 -0.51 16.04
N VAL A 30 10.90 0.40 16.47
CA VAL A 30 10.87 1.77 15.96
C VAL A 30 12.08 2.51 16.50
N VAL A 31 12.99 2.89 15.61
CA VAL A 31 14.17 3.72 15.93
C VAL A 31 13.88 5.18 15.58
N ASP A 32 13.38 5.42 14.37
CA ASP A 32 12.95 6.72 13.84
C ASP A 32 11.77 6.49 12.86
N THR A 33 10.82 7.41 12.78
CA THR A 33 9.64 7.35 11.88
C THR A 33 9.62 8.47 10.85
N VAL A 34 10.60 9.38 10.87
CA VAL A 34 10.73 10.40 9.82
C VAL A 34 10.95 9.70 8.46
N GLY A 35 10.11 10.03 7.48
CA GLY A 35 10.15 9.45 6.14
C GLY A 35 9.40 8.12 5.98
N ALA A 36 8.85 7.52 7.05
CA ALA A 36 8.09 6.27 6.95
C ALA A 36 6.90 6.37 5.97
N GLY A 37 6.24 7.53 5.91
CA GLY A 37 5.17 7.79 4.95
C GLY A 37 5.65 7.87 3.50
N ASP A 38 6.82 8.47 3.25
CA ASP A 38 7.40 8.58 1.92
C ASP A 38 7.86 7.21 1.41
N THR A 39 8.49 6.44 2.27
CA THR A 39 8.90 5.05 1.99
C THR A 39 7.68 4.15 1.75
N PHE A 40 6.62 4.32 2.52
CA PHE A 40 5.35 3.62 2.30
C PHE A 40 4.74 3.95 0.93
N ASN A 41 4.68 5.23 0.57
CA ASN A 41 4.19 5.68 -0.74
C ASN A 41 5.06 5.13 -1.89
N ALA A 42 6.38 5.17 -1.72
CA ALA A 42 7.33 4.62 -2.69
C ALA A 42 7.13 3.11 -2.86
N GLY A 43 6.92 2.35 -1.77
CA GLY A 43 6.64 0.92 -1.82
C GLY A 43 5.34 0.58 -2.55
N ILE A 44 4.27 1.36 -2.36
CA ILE A 44 3.03 1.19 -3.13
C ILE A 44 3.29 1.40 -4.62
N LEU A 45 3.94 2.51 -4.99
CA LEU A 45 4.20 2.85 -6.38
C LEU A 45 5.14 1.84 -7.04
N ALA A 46 6.20 1.41 -6.34
CA ALA A 46 7.11 0.38 -6.80
C ALA A 46 6.39 -0.95 -7.07
N SER A 47 5.54 -1.40 -6.13
CA SER A 47 4.77 -2.63 -6.32
C SER A 47 3.82 -2.54 -7.51
N LEU A 48 3.09 -1.43 -7.66
CA LEU A 48 2.18 -1.26 -8.81
C LEU A 48 2.95 -1.15 -10.13
N HIS A 49 4.17 -0.61 -10.12
CA HIS A 49 5.05 -0.57 -11.28
C HIS A 49 5.51 -1.98 -11.67
N GLU A 50 6.01 -2.77 -10.72
CA GLU A 50 6.44 -4.15 -10.92
C GLU A 50 5.30 -5.05 -11.42
N GLN A 51 4.07 -4.79 -10.98
CA GLN A 51 2.86 -5.47 -11.47
C GLN A 51 2.39 -4.98 -12.85
N GLY A 52 2.96 -3.91 -13.41
CA GLY A 52 2.53 -3.32 -14.68
C GLY A 52 1.20 -2.56 -14.61
N LEU A 53 0.77 -2.12 -13.42
CA LEU A 53 -0.55 -1.55 -13.14
C LEU A 53 -0.54 -0.02 -12.97
N LEU A 54 0.58 0.65 -13.25
CA LEU A 54 0.77 2.09 -13.01
C LEU A 54 0.21 2.97 -14.14
N THR A 55 -1.04 2.71 -14.53
CA THR A 55 -1.81 3.53 -15.47
C THR A 55 -3.14 3.97 -14.85
N LYS A 56 -3.71 5.08 -15.32
CA LYS A 56 -5.01 5.55 -14.81
C LYS A 56 -6.13 4.52 -14.96
N ALA A 57 -6.11 3.75 -16.06
CA ALA A 57 -7.08 2.70 -16.31
C ALA A 57 -6.91 1.52 -15.35
N ALA A 58 -5.69 1.01 -15.19
CA ALA A 58 -5.40 -0.11 -14.29
C ALA A 58 -5.65 0.25 -12.81
N ILE A 59 -5.26 1.45 -12.37
CA ILE A 59 -5.60 1.97 -11.02
C ILE A 59 -7.12 2.12 -10.84
N GLY A 60 -7.86 2.26 -11.94
CA GLY A 60 -9.31 2.25 -12.00
C GLY A 60 -9.92 0.96 -11.44
N ASP A 61 -9.27 -0.16 -11.71
CA ASP A 61 -9.82 -1.52 -11.63
C ASP A 61 -8.80 -2.53 -11.03
N LEU A 62 -8.14 -2.13 -9.94
CA LEU A 62 -7.19 -3.02 -9.25
C LEU A 62 -7.94 -4.18 -8.59
N SER A 63 -7.40 -5.39 -8.75
CA SER A 63 -7.85 -6.57 -8.02
C SER A 63 -7.50 -6.47 -6.53
N GLU A 64 -8.19 -7.26 -5.70
CA GLU A 64 -7.89 -7.35 -4.27
C GLU A 64 -6.43 -7.73 -4.02
N ASP A 65 -5.90 -8.70 -4.77
CA ASP A 65 -4.52 -9.18 -4.64
C ASP A 65 -3.50 -8.11 -4.99
N ALA A 66 -3.73 -7.35 -6.07
CA ALA A 66 -2.86 -6.26 -6.47
C ALA A 66 -2.77 -5.18 -5.37
N ILE A 67 -3.92 -4.85 -4.77
CA ILE A 67 -3.99 -3.90 -3.65
C ILE A 67 -3.24 -4.47 -2.44
N ARG A 68 -3.47 -5.74 -2.09
CA ARG A 68 -2.81 -6.40 -0.95
C ARG A 68 -1.29 -6.42 -1.11
N GLN A 69 -0.79 -6.74 -2.30
CA GLN A 69 0.65 -6.75 -2.58
C GLN A 69 1.25 -5.35 -2.45
N ALA A 70 0.59 -4.33 -3.02
CA ALA A 70 1.06 -2.95 -2.95
C ALA A 70 1.10 -2.42 -1.51
N LEU A 71 0.04 -2.64 -0.74
CA LEU A 71 0.00 -2.27 0.68
C LEU A 71 1.03 -3.04 1.50
N THR A 72 1.26 -4.32 1.20
CA THR A 72 2.26 -5.14 1.89
C THR A 72 3.68 -4.64 1.64
N LEU A 73 4.01 -4.26 0.39
CA LEU A 73 5.33 -3.71 0.08
C LEU A 73 5.51 -2.35 0.74
N GLY A 74 4.51 -1.46 0.65
CA GLY A 74 4.53 -0.17 1.35
C GLY A 74 4.74 -0.32 2.85
N ALA A 75 4.07 -1.28 3.50
CA ALA A 75 4.19 -1.50 4.95
C ALA A 75 5.49 -2.20 5.39
N LYS A 76 6.29 -2.73 4.46
CA LYS A 76 7.60 -3.37 4.74
C LYS A 76 8.79 -2.46 4.49
N ALA A 77 8.60 -1.44 3.67
CA ALA A 77 9.66 -0.57 3.20
C ALA A 77 10.17 0.35 4.32
#